data_AF-A0A314XX01-F1
#
_entry.id   AF-A0A314XX01-F1
#
_cell.length_a   1.000
_cell.length_b   1.000
_cell.length_c   1.000
_cell.angle_alpha   90.00
_cell.angle_beta   90.00
_cell.angle_gamma   90.00
#
_symmetry.space_group_name_H-M   'P 1'
#
loop_
_entity.id
_entity.type
_entity.pdbx_description
1 polymer ?
#
loop_
_entity_poly.entity_id
_entity_poly.type
_entity_poly.pdbx_seq_one_letter_code
_entity_poly.pdbx_strand_id
1 'polypeptide(L)'
;MKRVMQTWLPASSALLEMMIFHLPSPSTAQRYRVENLYEGPLDDQYANAIRNCDPEGPLMLYVSKMIPASDKGRFFAFGRVFAGKVQTGLKVRIMGPNYVPGERKDLYVKNVQRTVIWMGKKQETVEDVPCGNTVALVGLDQFITKNATLTKKEVDAHPIRAMKFSSHLLCVLLFNARWLLTFPNLLKDLQDDFMGGAEIIKSDPVVSFRETVLEKSCRTVMSKSPNKHNRLYMEARPLEEGLPEAIDDGRIGPRDDPKIRSKILAEEFGWDKDLAKKNLVFWP
;
A
#
# COMPACT_ATOMS: atom_id res chain seq x y z
N MET A 1 18.09 31.12 -29.93
CA MET A 1 18.66 30.63 -28.66
C MET A 1 18.29 29.17 -28.34
N LYS A 2 17.00 28.79 -28.25
CA LYS A 2 16.58 27.40 -27.91
C LYS A 2 17.21 26.31 -28.80
N ARG A 3 17.20 26.49 -30.13
CA ARG A 3 17.75 25.52 -31.10
C ARG A 3 19.27 25.32 -30.96
N VAL A 4 19.98 26.41 -30.66
CA VAL A 4 21.43 26.39 -30.42
C VAL A 4 21.74 25.61 -29.14
N MET A 5 21.00 25.88 -28.05
CA MET A 5 21.17 25.18 -26.77
C MET A 5 20.84 23.68 -26.85
N GLN A 6 19.80 23.30 -27.59
CA GLN A 6 19.45 21.89 -27.82
C GLN A 6 20.54 21.11 -28.57
N THR A 7 21.27 21.79 -29.46
CA THR A 7 22.36 21.17 -30.24
C THR A 7 23.66 21.18 -29.44
N TRP A 8 23.91 22.24 -28.68
CA TRP A 8 25.14 22.43 -27.91
C TRP A 8 25.20 21.58 -26.65
N LEU A 9 24.08 21.46 -25.92
CA LEU A 9 23.97 20.67 -24.70
C LEU A 9 22.65 19.87 -24.71
N PRO A 10 22.63 18.67 -25.32
CA PRO A 10 21.48 17.80 -25.30
C PRO A 10 21.16 17.34 -23.87
N ALA A 11 20.19 18.02 -23.23
CA ALA A 11 19.79 17.71 -21.86
C ALA A 11 19.31 16.26 -21.70
N SER A 12 18.72 15.66 -22.74
CA SER A 12 18.30 14.27 -22.73
C SER A 12 19.47 13.31 -22.52
N SER A 13 20.61 13.54 -23.18
CA SER A 13 21.78 12.68 -23.05
C SER A 13 22.37 12.77 -21.65
N ALA A 14 22.55 13.99 -21.13
CA ALA A 14 23.07 14.19 -19.78
C ALA A 14 22.16 13.58 -18.70
N LEU A 15 20.83 13.74 -18.83
CA LEU A 15 19.88 13.13 -17.91
C LEU A 15 19.90 11.59 -18.00
N LEU A 16 19.94 11.03 -19.20
CA LEU A 16 20.00 9.57 -19.39
C LEU A 16 21.31 8.99 -18.86
N GLU A 17 22.44 9.65 -19.07
CA GLU A 17 23.73 9.25 -18.48
C GLU A 17 23.66 9.25 -16.95
N MET A 18 23.18 10.33 -16.33
CA MET A 18 23.02 10.37 -14.88
C MET A 18 22.08 9.27 -14.37
N MET A 19 21.00 8.98 -15.10
CA MET A 19 20.09 7.88 -14.76
C MET A 19 20.78 6.52 -14.87
N ILE A 20 21.53 6.26 -15.94
CA ILE A 20 22.22 4.98 -16.16
C ILE A 20 23.33 4.76 -15.12
N PHE A 21 24.10 5.80 -14.77
CA PHE A 21 25.22 5.67 -13.85
C PHE A 21 24.80 5.65 -12.38
N HIS A 22 23.73 6.36 -11.99
CA HIS A 22 23.34 6.48 -10.59
C HIS A 22 22.11 5.66 -10.19
N LEU A 23 21.21 5.30 -11.11
CA LEU A 23 20.06 4.48 -10.77
C LEU A 23 20.41 2.99 -10.91
N PRO A 24 20.25 2.20 -9.84
CA PRO A 24 20.53 0.76 -9.91
C PRO A 24 19.51 0.06 -10.81
N SER A 25 19.99 -0.91 -11.57
CA SER A 25 19.13 -1.81 -12.34
C SER A 25 18.19 -2.61 -11.42
N PRO A 26 17.05 -3.10 -11.93
CA PRO A 26 16.13 -3.96 -11.18
C PRO A 26 16.80 -5.12 -10.45
N SER A 27 17.74 -5.81 -11.11
CA SER A 27 18.44 -6.96 -10.56
C SER A 27 19.33 -6.59 -9.36
N THR A 28 20.00 -5.44 -9.41
CA THR A 28 20.79 -4.93 -8.28
C THR A 28 19.89 -4.36 -7.18
N ALA A 29 18.85 -3.62 -7.57
CA ALA A 29 17.93 -2.94 -6.66
C ALA A 29 17.08 -3.90 -5.82
N GLN A 30 16.63 -5.02 -6.42
CA GLN A 30 15.77 -5.97 -5.71
C GLN A 30 16.53 -6.70 -4.59
N ARG A 31 17.84 -6.94 -4.73
CA ARG A 31 18.63 -7.69 -3.73
C ARG A 31 18.54 -7.13 -2.32
N TYR A 32 18.71 -5.82 -2.17
CA TYR A 32 18.63 -5.13 -0.88
C TYR A 32 17.21 -4.63 -0.54
N ARG A 33 16.26 -4.67 -1.49
CA ARG A 33 14.87 -4.23 -1.26
C ARG A 33 13.93 -5.35 -0.84
N VAL A 34 14.26 -6.62 -1.12
CA VAL A 34 13.44 -7.78 -0.75
C VAL A 34 13.02 -7.74 0.71
N GLU A 35 13.96 -7.42 1.61
CA GLU A 35 13.72 -7.39 3.06
C GLU A 35 12.64 -6.40 3.48
N ASN A 36 12.53 -5.28 2.76
CA ASN A 36 11.53 -4.26 3.04
C ASN A 36 10.22 -4.47 2.26
N LEU A 37 10.26 -5.23 1.15
CA LEU A 37 9.14 -5.42 0.24
C LEU A 37 8.30 -6.64 0.58
N TYR A 38 8.92 -7.77 0.94
CA TYR A 38 8.22 -9.03 1.14
C TYR A 38 7.87 -9.23 2.62
N GLU A 39 6.61 -9.55 2.93
CA GLU A 39 6.19 -9.76 4.32
C GLU A 39 6.44 -11.20 4.82
N GLY A 40 6.78 -12.12 3.92
CA GLY A 40 7.06 -13.51 4.27
C GLY A 40 8.52 -13.79 4.65
N PRO A 41 8.83 -15.07 4.94
CA PRO A 41 10.20 -15.50 5.25
C PRO A 41 11.16 -15.21 4.08
N LEU A 42 12.37 -14.75 4.40
CA LEU A 42 13.41 -14.44 3.40
C LEU A 42 14.03 -15.67 2.74
N ASP A 43 13.81 -16.85 3.33
CA ASP A 43 14.32 -18.13 2.86
C ASP A 43 13.37 -18.81 1.85
N ASP A 44 12.18 -18.24 1.62
CA ASP A 44 11.20 -18.79 0.70
C ASP A 44 11.65 -18.66 -0.76
N GLN A 45 11.18 -19.58 -1.62
CA GLN A 45 11.43 -19.56 -3.06
C GLN A 45 10.98 -18.23 -3.70
N TYR A 46 9.93 -17.60 -3.17
CA TYR A 46 9.45 -16.30 -3.64
C TYR A 46 10.42 -15.17 -3.28
N ALA A 47 10.95 -15.15 -2.06
CA ALA A 47 11.92 -14.15 -1.62
C ALA A 47 13.23 -14.27 -2.43
N ASN A 48 13.70 -15.50 -2.66
CA ASN A 48 14.88 -15.77 -3.48
C ASN A 48 14.66 -15.38 -4.96
N ALA A 49 13.49 -15.70 -5.53
CA ALA A 49 13.17 -15.32 -6.91
C ALA A 49 13.07 -13.79 -7.09
N ILE A 50 12.56 -13.06 -6.09
CA ILE A 50 12.57 -11.59 -6.10
C ILE A 50 14.00 -11.08 -5.96
N ARG A 51 14.83 -11.67 -5.08
CA ARG A 51 16.21 -11.25 -4.84
C ARG A 51 17.07 -11.38 -6.11
N ASN A 52 16.85 -12.45 -6.87
CA ASN A 52 17.60 -12.73 -8.09
C ASN A 52 17.00 -12.11 -9.36
N CYS A 53 15.76 -11.59 -9.29
CA CYS A 53 14.99 -11.13 -10.44
C CYS A 53 14.84 -12.25 -11.50
N ASP A 54 14.45 -13.46 -11.08
CA ASP A 54 14.43 -14.61 -11.98
C ASP A 54 13.21 -14.61 -12.93
N PRO A 55 13.38 -14.63 -14.27
CA PRO A 55 12.26 -14.63 -15.21
C PRO A 55 11.46 -15.94 -15.25
N GLU A 56 12.09 -17.07 -14.88
CA GLU A 56 11.47 -18.39 -14.85
C GLU A 56 10.99 -18.79 -13.45
N GLY A 57 11.28 -17.95 -12.45
CA GLY A 57 10.83 -18.15 -11.08
C GLY A 57 9.30 -18.03 -10.92
N PRO A 58 8.81 -18.27 -9.70
CA PRO A 58 7.40 -18.08 -9.38
C PRO A 58 6.98 -16.63 -9.63
N LEU A 59 5.81 -16.45 -10.27
CA LEU A 59 5.29 -15.13 -10.58
C LEU A 59 5.01 -14.36 -9.29
N MET A 60 5.63 -13.19 -9.15
CA MET A 60 5.34 -12.18 -8.14
C MET A 60 5.17 -10.84 -8.84
N LEU A 61 3.96 -10.31 -8.87
CA LEU A 61 3.66 -9.00 -9.46
C LEU A 61 2.91 -8.16 -8.44
N TYR A 62 3.35 -6.92 -8.24
CA TYR A 62 2.68 -5.98 -7.35
C TYR A 62 1.94 -4.92 -8.15
N VAL A 63 0.63 -4.81 -7.94
CA VAL A 63 -0.21 -3.76 -8.51
C VAL A 63 -0.19 -2.58 -7.56
N SER A 64 0.34 -1.45 -8.03
CA SER A 64 0.49 -0.23 -7.23
C SER A 64 -0.66 0.75 -7.41
N LYS A 65 -1.24 0.81 -8.61
CA LYS A 65 -2.27 1.77 -8.95
C LYS A 65 -3.22 1.23 -10.00
N MET A 66 -4.49 1.59 -9.86
CA MET A 66 -5.51 1.42 -10.90
C MET A 66 -5.55 2.69 -11.77
N ILE A 67 -5.36 2.53 -13.08
CA ILE A 67 -5.43 3.62 -14.05
C ILE A 67 -6.77 3.51 -14.79
N PRO A 68 -7.61 4.56 -14.79
CA PRO A 68 -8.85 4.53 -15.55
C PRO A 68 -8.55 4.41 -17.05
N ALA A 69 -9.26 3.52 -17.74
CA ALA A 69 -9.21 3.42 -19.18
C ALA A 69 -9.97 4.58 -19.83
N SER A 70 -9.68 4.85 -21.11
CA SER A 70 -10.50 5.73 -21.96
C SER A 70 -11.95 5.23 -22.07
N ASP A 71 -12.14 3.92 -21.93
CA ASP A 71 -13.45 3.27 -21.89
C ASP A 71 -14.05 3.41 -20.49
N LYS A 72 -15.11 4.22 -20.38
CA LYS A 72 -15.80 4.51 -19.12
C LYS A 72 -16.10 3.23 -18.33
N GLY A 73 -15.62 3.18 -17.08
CA GLY A 73 -15.89 2.09 -16.13
C GLY A 73 -14.90 0.93 -16.14
N ARG A 74 -13.86 0.92 -16.99
CA ARG A 74 -12.79 -0.08 -16.95
C ARG A 74 -11.51 0.50 -16.37
N PHE A 75 -10.78 -0.32 -15.62
CA PHE A 75 -9.49 0.07 -15.06
C PHE A 75 -8.37 -0.87 -15.49
N PHE A 76 -7.20 -0.30 -15.74
CA PHE A 76 -5.95 -1.02 -15.90
C PHE A 76 -5.28 -1.15 -14.53
N ALA A 77 -4.93 -2.37 -14.15
CA ALA A 77 -4.09 -2.63 -12.99
C ALA A 77 -2.63 -2.39 -13.38
N PHE A 78 -2.07 -1.24 -12.99
CA PHE A 78 -0.68 -0.89 -13.23
C PHE A 78 0.21 -1.40 -12.09
N GLY A 79 1.25 -2.12 -12.46
CA GLY A 79 2.12 -2.77 -11.50
C GLY A 79 3.50 -3.07 -12.05
N ARG A 80 4.29 -3.75 -11.23
CA ARG A 80 5.64 -4.21 -11.58
C ARG A 80 5.75 -5.71 -11.35
N VAL A 81 6.36 -6.40 -12.30
CA VAL A 81 6.73 -7.81 -12.16
C VAL A 81 8.05 -7.88 -11.40
N PHE A 82 8.04 -8.49 -10.21
CA PHE A 82 9.24 -8.66 -9.39
C PHE A 82 9.96 -9.96 -9.70
N ALA A 83 9.21 -11.06 -9.91
CA ALA A 83 9.73 -12.36 -10.29
C ALA A 83 8.78 -13.05 -11.27
N GLY A 84 9.31 -13.94 -12.11
CA GLY A 84 8.58 -14.69 -13.12
C GLY A 84 8.18 -13.86 -14.34
N LYS A 85 7.28 -14.43 -15.14
CA LYS A 85 6.68 -13.82 -16.35
C LYS A 85 5.16 -13.83 -16.25
N VAL A 86 4.54 -12.71 -16.60
CA VAL A 86 3.08 -12.62 -16.76
C VAL A 86 2.73 -12.78 -18.23
N GLN A 87 1.71 -13.58 -18.53
CA GLN A 87 1.25 -13.86 -19.89
C GLN A 87 -0.24 -13.57 -20.02
N THR A 88 -0.67 -13.15 -21.20
CA THR A 88 -2.09 -13.04 -21.53
C THR A 88 -2.78 -14.41 -21.41
N GLY A 89 -3.93 -14.45 -20.72
CA GLY A 89 -4.67 -15.69 -20.46
C GLY A 89 -4.22 -16.47 -19.23
N LEU A 90 -3.11 -16.09 -18.58
CA LEU A 90 -2.60 -16.78 -17.41
C LEU A 90 -3.58 -16.68 -16.23
N LYS A 91 -3.82 -17.82 -15.56
CA LYS A 91 -4.56 -17.89 -14.29
C LYS A 91 -3.68 -17.36 -13.16
N VAL A 92 -4.05 -16.20 -12.62
CA VAL A 92 -3.36 -15.56 -11.51
C VAL A 92 -4.22 -15.58 -10.25
N ARG A 93 -3.54 -15.72 -9.11
CA ARG A 93 -4.09 -15.58 -7.77
C ARG A 93 -3.86 -14.13 -7.33
N ILE A 94 -4.95 -13.43 -7.01
CA ILE A 94 -4.98 -12.05 -6.54
C ILE A 94 -5.09 -12.08 -5.02
N MET A 95 -4.10 -11.51 -4.35
CA MET A 95 -4.05 -11.31 -2.91
C MET A 95 -4.33 -9.83 -2.63
N GLY A 96 -5.46 -9.56 -1.99
CA GLY A 96 -5.83 -8.22 -1.54
C GLY A 96 -4.95 -7.70 -0.40
N PRO A 97 -5.15 -6.44 0.03
CA PRO A 97 -4.32 -5.81 1.06
C PRO A 97 -4.45 -6.44 2.45
N ASN A 98 -5.59 -7.08 2.76
CA ASN A 98 -5.81 -7.74 4.06
C ASN A 98 -5.61 -9.26 4.00
N TYR A 99 -5.08 -9.77 2.89
CA TYR A 99 -4.85 -11.20 2.75
C TYR A 99 -3.77 -11.66 3.75
N VAL A 100 -4.12 -12.66 4.57
CA VAL A 100 -3.19 -13.34 5.47
C VAL A 100 -2.96 -14.76 4.94
N PRO A 101 -1.70 -15.22 4.82
CA PRO A 101 -1.39 -16.59 4.44
C PRO A 101 -2.17 -17.61 5.28
N GLY A 102 -2.84 -18.55 4.62
CA GLY A 102 -3.69 -19.57 5.26
C GLY A 102 -5.18 -19.24 5.27
N GLU A 103 -5.57 -17.97 5.16
CA GLU A 103 -6.98 -17.59 5.00
C GLU A 103 -7.40 -17.56 3.51
N ARG A 104 -8.67 -17.84 3.24
CA ARG A 104 -9.27 -17.68 1.90
C ARG A 104 -9.96 -16.32 1.70
N LYS A 105 -9.92 -15.45 2.70
CA LYS A 105 -10.48 -14.10 2.62
C LYS A 105 -9.58 -13.21 1.76
N ASP A 106 -10.18 -12.28 1.01
CA ASP A 106 -9.48 -11.40 0.06
C ASP A 106 -8.58 -12.13 -0.96
N LEU A 107 -8.99 -13.35 -1.33
CA LEU A 107 -8.30 -14.18 -2.30
C LEU A 107 -9.18 -14.48 -3.50
N TYR A 108 -8.71 -14.07 -4.69
CA TYR A 108 -9.43 -14.31 -5.95
C TYR A 108 -8.54 -15.01 -6.96
N VAL A 109 -9.09 -15.96 -7.71
CA VAL A 109 -8.39 -16.59 -8.83
C VAL A 109 -9.09 -16.21 -10.11
N LYS A 110 -8.39 -15.47 -10.98
CA LYS A 110 -8.92 -14.97 -12.25
C LYS A 110 -7.86 -15.03 -13.34
N ASN A 111 -8.32 -14.99 -14.59
CA ASN A 111 -7.45 -14.99 -15.74
C ASN A 111 -7.12 -13.55 -16.10
N VAL A 112 -5.86 -13.28 -16.43
CA VAL A 112 -5.45 -12.01 -17.03
C VAL A 112 -6.03 -11.96 -18.44
N GLN A 113 -6.86 -10.96 -18.76
CA GLN A 113 -7.47 -10.87 -20.09
C GLN A 113 -6.48 -10.40 -21.15
N ARG A 114 -5.67 -9.37 -20.83
CA ARG A 114 -4.60 -8.83 -21.68
C ARG A 114 -3.50 -8.20 -20.84
N THR A 115 -2.26 -8.35 -21.28
CA THR A 115 -1.07 -7.64 -20.81
C THR A 115 -0.74 -6.48 -21.75
N VAL A 116 -0.47 -5.31 -21.18
CA VAL A 116 -0.24 -4.06 -21.93
C VAL A 116 1.00 -3.35 -21.39
N ILE A 117 1.84 -2.84 -22.28
CA ILE A 117 2.90 -1.88 -21.92
C ILE A 117 2.31 -0.48 -21.98
N TRP A 118 2.48 0.27 -20.88
CA TRP A 118 1.92 1.60 -20.74
C TRP A 118 2.91 2.67 -21.22
N MET A 119 2.70 3.22 -22.41
CA MET A 119 3.51 4.31 -22.99
C MET A 119 2.80 5.67 -22.89
N GLY A 120 2.20 5.94 -21.72
CA GLY A 120 1.51 7.21 -21.44
C GLY A 120 0.18 7.32 -22.18
N LYS A 121 0.19 7.92 -23.39
CA LYS A 121 -1.01 8.06 -24.24
C LYS A 121 -1.27 6.83 -25.11
N LYS A 122 -0.23 6.05 -25.42
CA LYS A 122 -0.33 4.85 -26.24
C LYS A 122 -0.25 3.62 -25.35
N GLN A 123 -1.04 2.62 -25.69
CA GLN A 123 -1.11 1.33 -25.01
C GLN A 123 -0.82 0.26 -26.04
N GLU A 124 0.19 -0.56 -25.78
CA GLU A 124 0.60 -1.63 -26.68
C GLU A 124 0.39 -2.98 -26.01
N THR A 125 -0.38 -3.85 -26.63
CA THR A 125 -0.63 -5.20 -26.13
C THR A 125 0.58 -6.07 -26.42
N VAL A 126 1.07 -6.77 -25.40
CA VAL A 126 2.22 -7.68 -25.50
C VAL A 126 1.81 -9.04 -24.97
N GLU A 127 2.36 -10.12 -25.52
CA GLU A 127 2.01 -11.49 -25.13
C GLU A 127 2.49 -11.83 -23.71
N ASP A 128 3.74 -11.50 -23.41
CA ASP A 128 4.39 -11.74 -22.13
C ASP A 128 5.24 -10.56 -21.64
N VAL A 129 5.34 -10.40 -20.32
CA VAL A 129 6.20 -9.39 -19.69
C VAL A 129 7.06 -10.06 -18.60
N PRO A 130 8.40 -10.02 -18.70
CA PRO A 130 9.29 -10.59 -17.70
C PRO A 130 9.46 -9.71 -16.47
N CYS A 131 10.09 -10.27 -15.44
CA CYS A 131 10.50 -9.60 -14.22
C CYS A 131 11.35 -8.34 -14.46
N GLY A 132 11.31 -7.44 -13.48
CA GLY A 132 11.99 -6.15 -13.53
C GLY A 132 11.15 -5.04 -14.19
N ASN A 133 10.28 -5.39 -15.14
CA ASN A 133 9.47 -4.46 -15.93
C ASN A 133 8.14 -4.07 -15.29
N THR A 134 7.61 -2.92 -15.71
CA THR A 134 6.26 -2.46 -15.38
C THR A 134 5.25 -2.92 -16.42
N VAL A 135 4.07 -3.30 -15.98
CA VAL A 135 3.00 -3.83 -16.83
C VAL A 135 1.65 -3.27 -16.39
N ALA A 136 0.75 -3.07 -17.35
CA ALA A 136 -0.65 -2.81 -17.14
C ALA A 136 -1.47 -4.06 -17.49
N LEU A 137 -2.36 -4.48 -16.59
CA LEU A 137 -3.20 -5.67 -16.77
C LEU A 137 -4.66 -5.27 -16.94
N VAL A 138 -5.35 -5.97 -17.84
CA VAL A 138 -6.79 -5.80 -18.11
C VAL A 138 -7.59 -6.95 -17.51
N GLY A 139 -8.75 -6.64 -16.94
CA GLY A 139 -9.73 -7.63 -16.47
C GLY A 139 -9.59 -8.06 -15.01
N LEU A 140 -8.84 -7.29 -14.21
CA LEU A 140 -8.66 -7.51 -12.76
C LEU A 140 -9.28 -6.39 -11.91
N ASP A 141 -9.97 -5.45 -12.55
CA ASP A 141 -10.55 -4.23 -11.98
C ASP A 141 -11.61 -4.48 -10.90
N GLN A 142 -12.44 -5.51 -11.08
CA GLN A 142 -13.48 -5.84 -10.10
C GLN A 142 -12.94 -6.43 -8.79
N PHE A 143 -11.70 -6.93 -8.78
CA PHE A 143 -11.11 -7.65 -7.64
C PHE A 143 -10.05 -6.84 -6.91
N ILE A 144 -9.47 -5.84 -7.58
CA ILE A 144 -8.39 -5.01 -7.02
C ILE A 144 -8.95 -3.63 -6.72
N THR A 145 -9.08 -3.30 -5.44
CA THR A 145 -9.60 -1.99 -5.02
C THR A 145 -8.53 -0.89 -5.09
N LYS A 146 -7.33 -1.14 -4.55
CA LYS A 146 -6.25 -0.14 -4.48
C LYS A 146 -4.91 -0.72 -4.90
N ASN A 147 -4.48 -1.74 -4.18
CA ASN A 147 -3.25 -2.48 -4.41
C ASN A 147 -3.53 -3.97 -4.23
N ALA A 148 -2.74 -4.79 -4.89
CA ALA A 148 -2.82 -6.24 -4.77
C ALA A 148 -1.49 -6.87 -5.17
N THR A 149 -1.22 -8.04 -4.60
CA THR A 149 -0.11 -8.90 -5.04
C THR A 149 -0.68 -10.05 -5.87
N LEU A 150 -0.10 -10.28 -7.04
CA LEU A 150 -0.50 -11.32 -7.98
C LEU A 150 0.55 -12.43 -8.02
N THR A 151 0.10 -13.68 -7.92
CA THR A 151 0.97 -14.86 -7.95
C THR A 151 0.40 -15.99 -8.79
N LYS A 152 1.24 -16.98 -9.14
CA LYS A 152 0.80 -18.26 -9.71
C LYS A 152 0.26 -19.19 -8.61
N LYS A 153 -0.60 -20.13 -9.02
CA LYS A 153 -1.56 -20.86 -8.19
C LYS A 153 -0.95 -21.87 -7.19
N GLU A 154 0.35 -22.12 -7.22
CA GLU A 154 0.92 -23.39 -6.75
C GLU A 154 1.52 -23.40 -5.35
N VAL A 155 1.86 -22.26 -4.72
CA VAL A 155 2.47 -22.26 -3.37
C VAL A 155 1.92 -21.12 -2.48
N ASP A 156 1.98 -21.30 -1.17
CA ASP A 156 1.58 -20.34 -0.13
C ASP A 156 2.47 -19.09 -0.14
N ALA A 157 2.23 -18.23 -1.12
CA ALA A 157 2.90 -16.94 -1.24
C ALA A 157 2.39 -15.96 -0.17
N HIS A 158 3.32 -15.17 0.37
CA HIS A 158 3.01 -14.02 1.20
C HIS A 158 2.82 -12.76 0.33
N PRO A 159 1.98 -11.80 0.75
CA PRO A 159 1.80 -10.55 0.02
C PRO A 159 3.05 -9.66 0.12
N ILE A 160 3.20 -8.78 -0.87
CA ILE A 160 4.16 -7.67 -0.80
C ILE A 160 3.55 -6.58 0.08
N ARG A 161 4.39 -5.97 0.92
CA ARG A 161 4.00 -4.95 1.87
C ARG A 161 3.27 -3.81 1.16
N ALA A 162 2.08 -3.49 1.65
CA ALA A 162 1.31 -2.38 1.13
C ALA A 162 2.09 -1.07 1.29
N MET A 163 1.98 -0.19 0.30
CA MET A 163 2.60 1.13 0.37
C MET A 163 1.99 1.91 1.55
N LYS A 164 2.81 2.26 2.54
CA LYS A 164 2.44 3.25 3.54
C LYS A 164 2.35 4.60 2.84
N PHE A 165 1.14 5.16 2.75
CA PHE A 165 1.00 6.54 2.34
C PHE A 165 1.46 7.42 3.50
N SER A 166 2.50 8.21 3.27
CA SER A 166 3.03 9.16 4.27
C SER A 166 2.01 10.25 4.64
N SER A 167 0.92 10.36 3.90
CA SER A 167 -0.22 11.22 4.22
C SER A 167 -1.32 10.41 4.90
N HIS A 168 -1.53 10.66 6.19
CA HIS A 168 -2.78 10.28 6.84
C HIS A 168 -3.94 10.88 6.05
N LEU A 169 -4.92 10.05 5.67
CA LEU A 169 -6.19 10.57 5.17
C LEU A 169 -6.89 11.27 6.33
N LEU A 170 -6.70 12.58 6.43
CA LEU A 170 -7.38 13.46 7.38
C LEU A 170 -8.86 13.69 7.01
N CYS A 171 -9.41 12.93 6.06
CA CYS A 171 -10.75 13.10 5.54
C CYS A 171 -11.47 11.75 5.55
N VAL A 172 -12.33 11.53 6.55
CA VAL A 172 -13.33 10.45 6.50
C VAL A 172 -14.46 10.91 5.59
N LEU A 173 -14.70 10.17 4.51
CA LEU A 173 -15.85 10.31 3.64
C LEU A 173 -17.01 9.51 4.24
N LEU A 174 -17.89 10.18 5.00
CA LEU A 174 -19.26 9.69 5.13
C LEU A 174 -19.90 9.79 3.75
N PHE A 175 -20.57 8.73 3.30
CA PHE A 175 -21.28 8.66 2.02
C PHE A 175 -22.50 9.60 2.03
N ASN A 176 -22.21 10.89 2.01
CA ASN A 176 -23.02 11.97 1.49
C ASN A 176 -22.00 13.01 1.01
N ALA A 177 -21.80 13.06 -0.31
CA ALA A 177 -20.68 13.67 -1.01
C ALA A 177 -20.13 14.95 -0.34
N ARG A 178 -19.02 14.81 0.40
CA ARG A 178 -18.34 15.91 1.08
C ARG A 178 -16.86 15.62 1.06
N TRP A 179 -16.10 16.28 0.17
CA TRP A 179 -14.67 16.67 0.31
C TRP A 179 -14.13 17.20 -1.02
N LEU A 180 -14.50 18.44 -1.37
CA LEU A 180 -14.27 19.05 -2.68
C LEU A 180 -13.09 20.00 -2.82
N LEU A 181 -12.39 20.32 -1.73
CA LEU A 181 -11.42 21.41 -1.74
C LEU A 181 -9.97 20.97 -1.89
N THR A 182 -9.62 19.73 -1.54
CA THR A 182 -8.24 19.24 -1.74
C THR A 182 -8.03 18.65 -3.13
N PHE A 183 -9.11 18.27 -3.84
CA PHE A 183 -9.05 17.73 -5.21
C PHE A 183 -10.30 18.14 -6.02
N PRO A 184 -10.40 19.38 -6.52
CA PRO A 184 -11.49 19.78 -7.42
C PRO A 184 -11.59 18.86 -8.65
N ASN A 185 -10.45 18.32 -9.11
CA ASN A 185 -10.40 17.36 -10.20
C ASN A 185 -11.07 16.03 -9.85
N LEU A 186 -10.94 15.52 -8.61
CA LEU A 186 -11.48 14.20 -8.26
C LEU A 186 -13.01 14.15 -8.35
N LEU A 187 -13.70 15.22 -7.95
CA LEU A 187 -15.15 15.26 -8.06
C LEU A 187 -15.65 15.59 -9.45
N LYS A 188 -14.84 16.31 -10.22
CA LYS A 188 -15.09 16.44 -11.65
C LYS A 188 -14.99 15.07 -12.32
N ASP A 189 -13.93 14.32 -12.03
CA ASP A 189 -13.75 12.95 -12.53
C ASP A 189 -14.90 12.04 -12.03
N LEU A 190 -15.29 12.13 -10.76
CA LEU A 190 -16.43 11.38 -10.20
C LEU A 190 -17.73 11.68 -10.95
N GLN A 191 -18.03 12.95 -11.19
CA GLN A 191 -19.25 13.38 -11.86
C GLN A 191 -19.25 13.00 -13.35
N ASP A 192 -18.15 13.29 -14.07
CA ASP A 192 -18.07 13.21 -15.54
C ASP A 192 -17.76 11.79 -16.04
N ASP A 193 -16.87 11.07 -15.35
CA ASP A 193 -16.35 9.76 -15.79
C ASP A 193 -17.07 8.59 -15.12
N PHE A 194 -17.54 8.74 -13.88
CA PHE A 194 -18.09 7.63 -13.09
C PHE A 194 -19.59 7.69 -12.84
N MET A 195 -20.16 8.88 -12.60
CA MET A 195 -21.59 9.07 -12.30
C MET A 195 -22.43 9.47 -13.52
N GLY A 196 -21.81 9.55 -14.72
CA GLY A 196 -22.53 9.82 -15.96
C GLY A 196 -23.18 11.21 -16.02
N GLY A 197 -22.62 12.19 -15.31
CA GLY A 197 -23.13 13.56 -15.26
C GLY A 197 -24.21 13.82 -14.21
N ALA A 198 -24.48 12.87 -13.29
CA ALA A 198 -25.44 13.10 -12.21
C ALA A 198 -25.03 14.29 -11.32
N GLU A 199 -25.98 15.15 -10.97
CA GLU A 199 -25.72 16.31 -10.13
C GLU A 199 -25.35 15.88 -8.70
N ILE A 200 -24.17 16.33 -8.25
CA ILE A 200 -23.68 16.08 -6.89
C ILE A 200 -23.97 17.31 -6.04
N ILE A 201 -24.76 17.15 -4.98
CA ILE A 201 -25.00 18.20 -3.98
C ILE A 201 -23.73 18.37 -3.15
N LYS A 202 -23.15 19.57 -3.18
CA LYS A 202 -21.90 19.92 -2.51
C LYS A 202 -22.24 20.67 -1.22
N SER A 203 -21.64 20.27 -0.11
CA SER A 203 -21.76 21.00 1.16
C SER A 203 -20.39 21.40 1.68
N ASP A 204 -20.37 22.34 2.62
CA ASP A 204 -19.13 22.92 3.13
C ASP A 204 -18.19 21.85 3.71
N PRO A 205 -16.87 21.99 3.49
CA PRO A 205 -15.86 21.05 4.01
C PRO A 205 -15.89 21.05 5.54
N VAL A 206 -15.75 19.87 6.16
CA VAL A 206 -15.74 19.73 7.62
C VAL A 206 -14.50 18.97 8.05
N VAL A 207 -13.53 19.63 8.66
CA VAL A 207 -12.28 19.00 9.15
C VAL A 207 -12.61 17.79 10.05
N SER A 208 -11.96 16.65 9.79
CA SER A 208 -12.05 15.53 10.74
C SER A 208 -11.19 15.86 11.95
N PHE A 209 -11.83 15.89 13.12
CA PHE A 209 -11.15 16.10 14.38
C PHE A 209 -10.71 14.75 14.95
N ARG A 210 -9.57 14.75 15.65
CA ARG A 210 -9.13 13.63 16.48
C ARG A 210 -9.34 14.02 17.94
N GLU A 211 -9.76 13.05 18.74
CA GLU A 211 -9.96 13.24 20.17
C GLU A 211 -8.67 12.87 20.90
N THR A 212 -8.28 13.68 21.88
CA THR A 212 -7.14 13.41 22.75
C THR A 212 -7.47 13.79 24.19
N VAL A 213 -6.72 13.20 25.13
CA VAL A 213 -6.81 13.53 26.55
C VAL A 213 -5.59 14.36 26.95
N LEU A 214 -5.81 15.43 27.72
CA LEU A 214 -4.75 16.30 28.20
C LEU A 214 -4.20 15.88 29.57
N GLU A 215 -5.05 15.29 30.40
CA GLU A 215 -4.73 14.94 31.78
C GLU A 215 -5.21 13.52 32.12
N LYS A 216 -4.66 12.97 33.19
CA LYS A 216 -5.11 11.70 33.73
C LYS A 216 -6.57 11.81 34.18
N SER A 217 -7.36 10.78 33.88
CA SER A 217 -8.75 10.67 34.33
C SER A 217 -8.86 10.90 35.84
N CYS A 218 -9.78 11.77 36.25
CA CYS A 218 -10.00 12.11 37.66
C CYS A 218 -10.53 10.94 38.51
N ARG A 219 -11.08 9.91 37.87
CA ARG A 219 -11.59 8.70 38.52
C ARG A 219 -11.42 7.49 37.61
N THR A 220 -11.27 6.32 38.21
CA THR A 220 -11.39 5.03 37.51
C THR A 220 -12.84 4.83 37.07
N VAL A 221 -13.06 4.65 35.77
CA VAL A 221 -14.39 4.38 35.21
C VAL A 221 -14.62 2.88 35.14
N MET A 222 -15.83 2.42 35.48
CA MET A 222 -16.21 1.02 35.46
C MET A 222 -17.37 0.77 34.50
N SER A 223 -17.21 -0.22 33.62
CA SER A 223 -18.24 -0.72 32.71
C SER A 223 -18.58 -2.18 33.02
N LYS A 224 -19.84 -2.55 32.86
CA LYS A 224 -20.31 -3.94 33.05
C LYS A 224 -20.81 -4.49 31.72
N SER A 225 -20.51 -5.76 31.46
CA SER A 225 -21.08 -6.46 30.32
C SER A 225 -22.60 -6.62 30.46
N PRO A 226 -23.35 -6.76 29.35
CA PRO A 226 -24.80 -6.97 29.39
C PRO A 226 -25.22 -8.18 30.24
N ASN A 227 -24.42 -9.24 30.23
CA ASN A 227 -24.63 -10.45 31.04
C ASN A 227 -24.20 -10.28 32.52
N LYS A 228 -23.73 -9.09 32.94
CA LYS A 228 -23.32 -8.73 34.31
C LYS A 228 -22.15 -9.53 34.91
N HIS A 229 -21.56 -10.47 34.18
CA HIS A 229 -20.45 -11.29 34.67
C HIS A 229 -19.10 -10.57 34.60
N ASN A 230 -18.91 -9.71 33.60
CA ASN A 230 -17.63 -9.02 33.39
C ASN A 230 -17.75 -7.56 33.83
N ARG A 231 -16.71 -7.09 34.52
CA ARG A 231 -16.55 -5.69 34.90
C ARG A 231 -15.16 -5.23 34.43
N LEU A 232 -15.11 -4.14 33.69
CA LEU A 232 -13.88 -3.53 33.20
C LEU A 232 -13.68 -2.21 33.92
N TYR A 233 -12.47 -2.00 34.44
CA TYR A 233 -12.05 -0.76 35.09
C TYR A 233 -10.95 -0.14 34.25
N MET A 234 -11.09 1.11 33.86
CA MET A 234 -10.14 1.81 32.99
C MET A 234 -9.91 3.25 33.44
N GLU A 235 -8.69 3.74 33.20
CA GLU A 235 -8.26 5.13 33.33
C GLU A 235 -7.52 5.52 32.05
N ALA A 236 -7.79 6.72 31.53
CA ALA A 236 -7.05 7.30 30.41
C ALA A 236 -6.01 8.30 30.93
N ARG A 237 -4.86 8.36 30.26
CA ARG A 237 -3.79 9.35 30.47
C ARG A 237 -3.25 9.82 29.11
N PRO A 238 -2.74 11.07 29.00
CA PRO A 238 -2.05 11.51 27.80
C PRO A 238 -0.87 10.60 27.48
N LEU A 239 -0.57 10.44 26.19
CA LEU A 239 0.66 9.80 25.73
C LEU A 239 1.83 10.79 25.84
N GLU A 240 3.03 10.26 26.06
CA GLU A 240 4.26 11.06 26.08
C GLU A 240 4.53 11.68 24.70
N GLU A 241 5.19 12.84 24.70
CA GLU A 241 5.51 13.57 23.47
C GLU A 241 6.38 12.72 22.52
N GLY A 242 6.08 12.76 21.22
CA GLY A 242 6.78 11.97 20.19
C GLY A 242 6.42 10.48 20.14
N LEU A 243 5.75 9.91 21.16
CA LEU A 243 5.32 8.50 21.13
C LEU A 243 4.28 8.22 20.02
N PRO A 244 3.24 9.07 19.80
CA PRO A 244 2.31 8.88 18.70
C PRO A 244 3.00 8.86 17.32
N GLU A 245 3.96 9.77 17.11
CA GLU A 245 4.72 9.85 15.86
C GLU A 245 5.58 8.60 15.63
N ALA A 246 6.21 8.09 16.68
CA ALA A 246 7.00 6.84 16.60
C ALA A 246 6.12 5.61 16.28
N ILE A 247 4.87 5.60 16.75
CA ILE A 247 3.89 4.55 16.43
C ILE A 247 3.44 4.69 14.96
N ASP A 248 3.12 5.90 14.51
CA ASP A 248 2.65 6.18 13.14
C ASP A 248 3.74 5.89 12.09
N ASP A 249 4.99 6.25 12.37
CA ASP A 249 6.16 5.88 11.56
C ASP A 249 6.33 4.34 11.49
N GLY A 250 5.83 3.64 12.50
CA GLY A 250 5.95 2.20 12.67
C GLY A 250 7.32 1.78 13.19
N ARG A 251 7.99 2.62 13.98
CA ARG A 251 9.15 2.22 14.80
C ARG A 251 8.71 1.35 15.97
N ILE A 252 7.47 1.56 16.44
CA ILE A 252 6.84 0.79 17.51
C ILE A 252 5.53 0.22 16.97
N GLY A 253 5.49 -1.10 16.79
CA GLY A 253 4.34 -1.82 16.26
C GLY A 253 3.79 -2.90 17.19
N PRO A 254 2.55 -3.36 16.94
CA PRO A 254 1.98 -4.51 17.64
C PRO A 254 2.70 -5.83 17.31
N ARG A 255 3.35 -5.92 16.13
CA ARG A 255 4.06 -7.11 15.65
C ARG A 255 5.49 -7.25 16.20
N ASP A 256 6.04 -6.21 16.82
CA ASP A 256 7.42 -6.24 17.33
C ASP A 256 7.52 -7.11 18.59
N ASP A 257 8.71 -7.68 18.81
CA ASP A 257 8.97 -8.50 19.99
C ASP A 257 8.73 -7.68 21.28
N PRO A 258 7.94 -8.19 22.25
CA PRO A 258 7.60 -7.46 23.47
C PRO A 258 8.82 -6.98 24.27
N LYS A 259 9.96 -7.69 24.22
CA LYS A 259 11.19 -7.29 24.92
C LYS A 259 11.81 -6.07 24.23
N ILE A 260 11.93 -6.11 22.91
CA ILE A 260 12.49 -5.00 22.11
C ILE A 260 11.62 -3.76 22.28
N ARG A 261 10.30 -3.92 22.15
CA ARG A 261 9.32 -2.84 22.36
C ARG A 261 9.40 -2.25 23.77
N SER A 262 9.47 -3.09 24.81
CA SER A 262 9.58 -2.61 26.19
C SER A 262 10.87 -1.85 26.47
N LYS A 263 11.96 -2.20 25.76
CA LYS A 263 13.25 -1.52 25.87
C LYS A 263 13.16 -0.12 25.26
N ILE A 264 12.64 0.01 24.05
CA ILE A 264 12.44 1.30 23.36
C ILE A 264 11.52 2.21 24.19
N LEU A 265 10.38 1.70 24.67
CA LEU A 265 9.45 2.47 25.50
C LEU A 265 10.09 2.95 26.81
N ALA A 266 10.97 2.16 27.43
CA ALA A 266 11.62 2.52 28.67
C ALA A 266 12.80 3.50 28.48
N GLU A 267 13.60 3.30 27.43
CA GLU A 267 14.81 4.10 27.17
C GLU A 267 14.50 5.45 26.52
N GLU A 268 13.55 5.50 25.57
CA GLU A 268 13.24 6.72 24.82
C GLU A 268 12.07 7.51 25.43
N PHE A 269 11.10 6.83 26.03
CA PHE A 269 9.85 7.46 26.51
C PHE A 269 9.67 7.35 28.04
N GLY A 270 10.65 6.81 28.77
CA GLY A 270 10.62 6.75 30.23
C GLY A 270 9.54 5.84 30.82
N TRP A 271 8.98 4.90 30.05
CA TRP A 271 7.98 3.96 30.58
C TRP A 271 8.61 2.94 31.52
N ASP A 272 7.86 2.53 32.53
CA ASP A 272 8.23 1.38 33.35
C ASP A 272 8.26 0.11 32.48
N LYS A 273 9.38 -0.61 32.53
CA LYS A 273 9.64 -1.83 31.75
C LYS A 273 8.57 -2.90 31.98
N ASP A 274 8.02 -2.99 33.19
CA ASP A 274 7.03 -4.01 33.52
C ASP A 274 5.61 -3.62 33.07
N LEU A 275 5.31 -2.33 33.00
CA LEU A 275 4.09 -1.81 32.37
C LEU A 275 4.16 -1.91 30.85
N ALA A 276 5.31 -1.58 30.23
CA ALA A 276 5.49 -1.62 28.78
C ALA A 276 5.36 -3.04 28.18
N LYS A 277 5.76 -4.08 28.93
CA LYS A 277 5.54 -5.48 28.54
C LYS A 277 4.07 -5.90 28.54
N LYS A 278 3.24 -5.26 29.37
CA LYS A 278 1.81 -5.55 29.51
C LYS A 278 0.94 -4.83 28.48
N ASN A 279 1.54 -4.07 27.56
CA ASN A 279 0.81 -3.42 26.48
C ASN A 279 0.09 -4.46 25.61
N LEU A 280 -1.24 -4.39 25.60
CA LEU A 280 -2.10 -5.37 24.96
C LEU A 280 -2.25 -5.12 23.46
N VAL A 281 -2.59 -3.89 23.05
CA VAL A 281 -2.95 -3.55 21.66
C VAL A 281 -2.67 -2.08 21.37
N PHE A 282 -2.31 -1.75 20.12
CA PHE A 282 -2.33 -0.39 19.57
C PHE A 282 -3.63 -0.19 18.79
N TRP A 283 -4.30 0.95 18.97
CA TRP A 283 -5.61 1.23 18.38
C TRP A 283 -5.55 2.42 17.40
N PRO A 284 -6.36 2.42 16.30
CA PRO A 284 -6.40 3.49 15.29
C PRO A 284 -7.12 4.79 15.70
#